data_AF-A0A352VDZ1-F1
#
_entry.id   AF-A0A352VDZ1-F1
#
_cell.length_a   1.000
_cell.length_b   1.000
_cell.length_c   1.000
_cell.angle_alpha   90.00
_cell.angle_beta   90.00
_cell.angle_gamma   90.00
#
_symmetry.space_group_name_H-M   'P 1'
#
loop_
_entity.id
_entity.type
_entity.pdbx_description
1 polymer ?
#
loop_
_entity_poly.entity_id
_entity_poly.type
_entity_poly.pdbx_seq_one_letter_code
_entity_poly.pdbx_strand_id
1 'polypeptide(L)'
;MEYKNWLEQQEEIFRQWIEETTGHKYFGSYSATKENEEKRKELKIDYITKTEYMRMKFDAVILTFGMYGFDFDKYIEKIVNYEADRKYINFLNRIKKAVGKTFDCSGLYIADNLEINGIVSGELGKAKVETITAGGHNIQCFHYRVLVNIINEAE
;
A
#
# COMPACT_ATOMS: atom_id res chain seq x y z
N MET A 1 -2.12 13.56 37.93
CA MET A 1 -0.88 13.25 37.19
C MET A 1 -1.15 13.64 35.75
N GLU A 2 -0.53 14.72 35.27
CA GLU A 2 -0.90 15.37 34.00
C GLU A 2 -0.63 14.44 32.81
N TYR A 3 -1.57 14.39 31.85
CA TYR A 3 -1.47 13.63 30.59
C TYR A 3 -0.11 13.80 29.91
N LYS A 4 0.46 15.01 29.98
CA LYS A 4 1.78 15.33 29.46
C LYS A 4 2.92 14.51 30.10
N ASN A 5 2.90 14.35 31.43
CA ASN A 5 3.89 13.52 32.14
C ASN A 5 3.78 12.04 31.77
N TRP A 6 2.56 11.55 31.48
CA TRP A 6 2.38 10.17 31.00
C TRP A 6 2.95 9.99 29.59
N LEU A 7 2.73 10.95 28.68
CA LEU A 7 3.27 10.91 27.33
C LEU A 7 4.81 10.92 27.32
N GLU A 8 5.41 11.76 28.17
CA GLU A 8 6.86 11.83 28.33
C GLU A 8 7.42 10.51 28.89
N GLN A 9 6.72 9.87 29.83
CA GLN A 9 7.08 8.54 30.31
C GLN A 9 6.94 7.44 29.25
N GLN A 10 5.91 7.49 28.39
CA GLN A 10 5.76 6.54 27.29
C GLN A 10 6.83 6.74 26.21
N GLU A 11 7.22 7.98 25.94
CA GLU A 11 8.28 8.30 24.99
C GLU A 11 9.64 7.78 25.49
N GLU A 12 9.93 7.94 26.77
CA GLU A 12 11.16 7.44 27.38
C GLU A 12 11.23 5.90 27.36
N ILE A 13 10.12 5.22 27.69
CA ILE A 13 10.02 3.76 27.59
C ILE A 13 10.21 3.31 26.13
N PHE A 14 9.67 4.06 25.17
CA PHE A 14 9.80 3.75 23.75
C PHE A 14 11.24 3.95 23.24
N ARG A 15 11.92 5.00 23.69
CA ARG A 15 13.34 5.24 23.37
C ARG A 15 14.25 4.17 23.94
N GLN A 16 14.10 3.85 25.22
CA GLN A 16 14.84 2.77 25.88
C GLN A 16 14.59 1.43 25.17
N TRP A 17 13.35 1.15 24.77
CA TRP A 17 13.03 -0.05 23.99
C TRP A 17 13.66 -0.06 22.60
N ILE A 18 13.69 1.03 21.84
CA ILE A 18 14.39 1.08 20.53
C ILE A 18 15.88 0.78 20.74
N GLU A 19 16.49 1.38 21.76
CA GLU A 19 17.91 1.17 22.10
C GLU A 19 18.19 -0.28 22.50
N GLU A 20 17.32 -0.91 23.30
CA GLU A 20 17.45 -2.29 23.75
C GLU A 20 17.05 -3.33 22.69
N THR A 21 16.11 -3.03 21.79
CA THR A 21 15.50 -3.99 20.84
C THR A 21 15.91 -3.84 19.38
N THR A 22 17.02 -3.14 19.12
CA THR A 22 17.85 -3.43 17.93
C THR A 22 18.25 -4.93 17.83
N GLY A 23 17.93 -5.76 18.85
CA GLY A 23 17.95 -7.23 18.84
C GLY A 23 16.63 -7.97 19.10
N HIS A 24 15.50 -7.56 18.50
CA HIS A 24 14.20 -8.28 18.43
C HIS A 24 13.19 -8.10 19.59
N LYS A 25 12.12 -7.32 19.33
CA LYS A 25 10.68 -7.69 19.57
C LYS A 25 9.78 -6.48 19.32
N TYR A 26 9.26 -6.37 18.09
CA TYR A 26 8.53 -5.21 17.54
C TYR A 26 7.14 -4.91 18.17
N PHE A 27 6.78 -3.63 18.06
CA PHE A 27 5.66 -2.84 18.60
C PHE A 27 4.25 -3.49 18.62
N GLY A 28 3.95 -4.44 17.73
CA GLY A 28 2.59 -5.04 17.63
C GLY A 28 2.29 -6.08 18.69
N SER A 29 3.28 -6.85 19.10
CA SER A 29 3.08 -7.93 20.08
C SER A 29 2.94 -7.41 21.51
N TYR A 30 3.53 -6.26 21.83
CA TYR A 30 3.50 -5.69 23.19
C TYR A 30 2.18 -4.96 23.46
N SER A 31 1.63 -4.23 22.48
CA SER A 31 0.39 -3.47 22.68
C SER A 31 -0.86 -4.32 22.94
N ALA A 32 -0.78 -5.65 22.87
CA ALA A 32 -1.86 -6.59 23.16
C ALA A 32 -1.55 -7.58 24.31
N THR A 33 -0.44 -7.41 25.04
CA THR A 33 -0.18 -8.23 26.23
C THR A 33 -1.18 -7.89 27.34
N LYS A 34 -1.60 -8.89 28.13
CA LYS A 34 -2.45 -8.69 29.32
C LYS A 34 -1.94 -7.57 30.24
N GLU A 35 -0.64 -7.55 30.50
CA GLU A 35 0.02 -6.55 31.36
C GLU A 35 -0.21 -5.12 30.88
N ASN A 36 -0.02 -4.85 29.58
CA ASN A 36 -0.31 -3.54 29.00
C ASN A 36 -1.80 -3.22 28.93
N GLU A 37 -2.67 -4.23 28.80
CA GLU A 37 -4.11 -4.01 28.87
C GLU A 37 -4.55 -3.60 30.28
N GLU A 38 -4.02 -4.25 31.32
CA GLU A 38 -4.27 -3.95 32.73
C GLU A 38 -3.75 -2.55 33.10
N LYS A 39 -2.52 -2.21 32.71
CA LYS A 39 -1.94 -0.88 32.93
C LYS A 39 -2.73 0.24 32.25
N ARG A 40 -3.27 -0.01 31.04
CA ARG A 40 -4.16 0.95 30.35
C ARG A 40 -5.48 1.16 31.10
N LYS A 41 -6.06 0.08 31.65
CA LYS A 41 -7.26 0.15 32.47
C LYS A 41 -7.01 0.91 33.78
N GLU A 42 -5.88 0.67 34.44
CA GLU A 42 -5.46 1.38 35.65
C GLU A 42 -5.33 2.89 35.41
N LEU A 43 -4.69 3.26 34.30
CA LEU A 43 -4.48 4.66 33.90
C LEU A 43 -5.72 5.30 33.26
N LYS A 44 -6.83 4.57 33.14
CA LYS A 44 -8.08 5.02 32.52
C LYS A 44 -7.91 5.58 31.11
N ILE A 45 -6.97 5.03 30.35
CA ILE A 45 -6.72 5.45 28.97
C ILE A 45 -7.73 4.76 28.07
N ASP A 46 -8.63 5.53 27.48
CA ASP A 46 -9.61 5.02 26.55
C ASP A 46 -8.98 4.76 25.16
N TYR A 47 -9.67 3.93 24.39
CA TYR A 47 -9.23 3.50 23.06
C TYR A 47 -9.06 4.67 22.07
N ILE A 48 -9.92 5.70 22.17
CA ILE A 48 -9.93 6.85 21.25
C ILE A 48 -8.68 7.68 21.50
N THR A 49 -8.41 8.06 22.74
CA THR A 49 -7.22 8.85 23.12
C THR A 49 -5.92 8.14 22.72
N LYS A 50 -5.83 6.83 22.96
CA LYS A 50 -4.70 6.02 22.50
C LYS A 50 -4.55 6.09 20.98
N THR A 51 -5.65 5.90 20.24
CA THR A 51 -5.61 5.86 18.77
C THR A 51 -5.21 7.20 18.17
N GLU A 52 -5.70 8.31 18.72
CA GLU A 52 -5.30 9.66 18.28
C GLU A 52 -3.82 9.92 18.52
N TYR A 53 -3.29 9.61 19.72
CA TYR A 53 -1.87 9.77 20.02
C TYR A 53 -0.99 9.01 19.01
N MET A 54 -1.35 7.76 18.74
CA MET A 54 -0.61 6.90 17.82
C MET A 54 -0.59 7.48 16.39
N ARG A 55 -1.72 8.02 15.92
CA ARG A 55 -1.82 8.68 14.61
C ARG A 55 -1.08 10.01 14.54
N MET A 56 -1.02 10.76 15.64
CA MET A 56 -0.30 12.04 15.70
C MET A 56 1.21 11.87 15.72
N LYS A 57 1.71 10.78 16.32
CA LYS A 57 3.14 10.58 16.57
C LYS A 57 3.84 9.67 15.56
N PHE A 58 3.09 8.76 14.94
CA PHE A 58 3.66 7.78 14.03
C PHE A 58 2.99 7.83 12.67
N ASP A 59 3.81 7.70 11.63
CA ASP A 59 3.31 7.50 10.27
C ASP A 59 2.53 6.18 10.16
N ALA A 60 1.56 6.14 9.25
CA ALA A 60 0.74 4.96 9.00
C ALA A 60 1.60 3.71 8.73
N VAL A 61 2.72 3.84 8.02
CA VAL A 61 3.62 2.72 7.73
C VAL A 61 4.24 2.15 9.01
N ILE A 62 4.64 3.00 9.95
CA ILE A 62 5.21 2.58 11.23
C ILE A 62 4.16 1.89 12.11
N LEU A 63 2.92 2.41 12.12
CA LEU A 63 1.81 1.78 12.83
C LEU A 63 1.48 0.40 12.28
N THR A 64 1.46 0.28 10.95
CA THR A 64 1.23 -0.98 10.24
C THR A 64 2.37 -1.98 10.48
N PHE A 65 3.62 -1.55 10.35
CA PHE A 65 4.79 -2.37 10.66
C PHE A 65 4.74 -2.89 12.09
N GLY A 66 4.41 -1.99 13.01
CA GLY A 66 4.17 -2.35 14.39
C GLY A 66 3.13 -3.46 14.50
N MET A 67 1.92 -3.25 13.96
CA MET A 67 0.80 -4.19 14.08
C MET A 67 1.08 -5.61 13.54
N TYR A 68 1.83 -5.73 12.43
CA TYR A 68 2.09 -7.03 11.80
C TYR A 68 3.41 -7.68 12.24
N GLY A 69 4.34 -6.93 12.84
CA GLY A 69 5.58 -7.47 13.41
C GLY A 69 6.35 -8.37 12.44
N PHE A 70 6.66 -9.60 12.86
CA PHE A 70 7.42 -10.58 12.05
C PHE A 70 6.71 -11.05 10.77
N ASP A 71 5.40 -10.83 10.65
CA ASP A 71 4.64 -11.17 9.45
C ASP A 71 4.48 -9.96 8.50
N PHE A 72 5.22 -8.87 8.72
CA PHE A 72 5.17 -7.70 7.86
C PHE A 72 5.50 -8.03 6.40
N ASP A 73 6.48 -8.89 6.15
CA ASP A 73 6.83 -9.30 4.78
C ASP A 73 5.65 -9.99 4.09
N LYS A 74 4.96 -10.91 4.78
CA LYS A 74 3.75 -11.57 4.26
C LYS A 74 2.61 -10.58 4.05
N TYR A 75 2.49 -9.59 4.93
CA TYR A 75 1.48 -8.55 4.80
C TYR A 75 1.75 -7.64 3.59
N ILE A 76 3.00 -7.23 3.39
CA ILE A 76 3.43 -6.46 2.22
C ILE A 76 3.23 -7.26 0.95
N GLU A 77 3.67 -8.52 0.92
CA GLU A 77 3.47 -9.42 -0.21
C GLU A 77 1.98 -9.54 -0.55
N LYS A 78 1.12 -9.72 0.45
CA LYS A 78 -0.33 -9.77 0.27
C LYS A 78 -0.88 -8.48 -0.35
N ILE A 79 -0.46 -7.30 0.12
CA ILE A 79 -0.92 -6.02 -0.45
C ILE A 79 -0.41 -5.85 -1.88
N VAL A 80 0.87 -6.11 -2.11
CA VAL A 80 1.51 -5.95 -3.43
C VAL A 80 0.84 -6.86 -4.45
N ASN A 81 0.61 -8.13 -4.11
CA ASN A 81 -0.08 -9.08 -4.98
C ASN A 81 -1.54 -8.65 -5.23
N TYR A 82 -2.24 -8.21 -4.19
CA TYR A 82 -3.61 -7.72 -4.33
C TYR A 82 -3.73 -6.51 -5.27
N GLU A 83 -2.80 -5.56 -5.14
CA GLU A 83 -2.71 -4.39 -6.02
C GLU A 83 -2.32 -4.78 -7.45
N ALA A 84 -1.39 -5.71 -7.62
CA ALA A 84 -1.00 -6.24 -8.92
C ALA A 84 -2.19 -6.90 -9.65
N ASP A 85 -2.94 -7.76 -8.95
CA ASP A 85 -4.14 -8.43 -9.48
C ASP A 85 -5.20 -7.42 -9.93
N ARG A 86 -5.48 -6.40 -9.10
CA ARG A 86 -6.43 -5.34 -9.45
C ARG A 86 -6.00 -4.56 -10.69
N LYS A 87 -4.71 -4.21 -10.78
CA LYS A 87 -4.15 -3.49 -11.94
C LYS A 87 -4.19 -4.34 -13.20
N TYR A 88 -3.89 -5.63 -13.09
CA TYR A 88 -4.01 -6.59 -14.19
C TYR A 88 -5.45 -6.68 -14.70
N ILE A 89 -6.43 -6.84 -13.80
CA ILE A 89 -7.85 -6.85 -14.18
C ILE A 89 -8.27 -5.54 -14.85
N ASN A 90 -7.82 -4.38 -14.34
CA ASN A 90 -8.11 -3.09 -14.95
C ASN A 90 -7.51 -2.96 -16.36
N PHE A 91 -6.26 -3.41 -16.52
CA PHE A 91 -5.54 -3.43 -17.78
C PHE A 91 -6.27 -4.26 -18.83
N LEU A 92 -6.62 -5.51 -18.51
CA LEU A 92 -7.38 -6.39 -19.39
C LEU A 92 -8.76 -5.81 -19.75
N ASN A 93 -9.48 -5.25 -18.77
CA ASN A 93 -10.81 -4.69 -19.03
C ASN A 93 -10.77 -3.51 -20.01
N ARG A 94 -9.72 -2.68 -19.96
CA ARG A 94 -9.54 -1.57 -20.91
C ARG A 94 -9.19 -2.07 -22.31
N ILE A 95 -8.31 -3.05 -22.42
CA ILE A 95 -7.98 -3.70 -23.71
C ILE A 95 -9.24 -4.33 -24.31
N LYS A 96 -9.94 -5.16 -23.52
CA LYS A 96 -11.17 -5.83 -23.93
C LYS A 96 -12.25 -4.87 -24.40
N LYS A 97 -12.36 -3.70 -23.76
CA LYS A 97 -13.30 -2.66 -24.18
C LYS A 97 -12.96 -2.10 -25.57
N ALA A 98 -11.69 -2.07 -25.95
CA ALA A 98 -11.24 -1.54 -27.24
C ALA A 98 -11.22 -2.58 -28.37
N VAL A 99 -10.72 -3.79 -28.11
CA VAL A 99 -10.47 -4.79 -29.16
C VAL A 99 -11.36 -6.03 -29.09
N GLY A 100 -12.24 -6.12 -28.09
CA GLY A 100 -13.20 -7.22 -27.90
C GLY A 100 -12.73 -8.32 -26.94
N LYS A 101 -13.48 -9.41 -26.84
CA LYS A 101 -13.26 -10.50 -25.86
C LYS A 101 -12.06 -11.38 -26.19
N THR A 102 -11.86 -11.67 -27.48
CA THR A 102 -10.78 -12.50 -27.98
C THR A 102 -9.70 -11.59 -28.55
N PHE A 103 -8.49 -11.63 -27.97
CA PHE A 103 -7.39 -10.77 -28.37
C PHE A 103 -6.02 -11.45 -28.19
N ASP A 104 -5.09 -11.06 -29.05
CA ASP A 104 -3.68 -11.44 -29.04
C ASP A 104 -2.83 -10.31 -28.45
N CYS A 105 -2.09 -10.64 -27.40
CA CYS A 105 -1.19 -9.75 -26.67
C CYS A 105 0.29 -9.96 -27.02
N SER A 106 0.62 -10.75 -28.04
CA SER A 106 2.01 -11.04 -28.45
C SER A 106 2.84 -9.79 -28.78
N GLY A 107 2.17 -8.69 -29.16
CA GLY A 107 2.79 -7.39 -29.43
C GLY A 107 3.02 -6.50 -28.19
N LEU A 108 2.72 -6.98 -26.98
CA LEU A 108 3.03 -6.26 -25.74
C LEU A 108 4.47 -6.53 -25.29
N TYR A 109 5.11 -5.51 -24.73
CA TYR A 109 6.44 -5.58 -24.14
C TYR A 109 6.54 -4.70 -22.90
N ILE A 110 7.52 -5.00 -22.04
CA ILE A 110 7.89 -4.17 -20.90
C ILE A 110 9.04 -3.28 -21.35
N ALA A 111 8.86 -1.97 -21.29
CA ALA A 111 9.90 -0.99 -21.60
C ALA A 111 10.91 -0.86 -20.44
N ASP A 112 12.04 -0.19 -20.66
CA ASP A 112 13.10 -0.01 -19.66
C ASP A 112 12.63 0.75 -18.41
N ASN A 113 11.57 1.54 -18.53
CA ASN A 113 10.91 2.25 -17.42
C ASN A 113 9.83 1.39 -16.71
N LEU A 114 9.77 0.10 -17.01
CA LEU A 114 8.81 -0.88 -16.47
C LEU A 114 7.35 -0.66 -16.89
N GLU A 115 7.11 0.20 -17.89
CA GLU A 115 5.77 0.39 -18.47
C GLU A 115 5.45 -0.73 -19.48
N ILE A 116 4.19 -1.16 -19.50
CA ILE A 116 3.67 -2.17 -20.42
C ILE A 116 3.09 -1.45 -21.65
N ASN A 117 3.76 -1.61 -22.78
CA ASN A 117 3.42 -0.90 -24.01
C ASN A 117 3.30 -1.89 -25.18
N GLY A 118 2.65 -1.49 -26.27
CA GLY A 118 2.65 -2.27 -27.50
C GLY A 118 1.34 -2.23 -28.27
N ILE A 119 1.14 -3.25 -29.11
CA ILE A 119 -0.07 -3.40 -29.93
C ILE A 119 -0.77 -4.69 -29.53
N VAL A 120 -2.08 -4.59 -29.34
CA VAL A 120 -2.98 -5.73 -29.13
C VAL A 120 -3.92 -5.82 -30.33
N SER A 121 -4.11 -7.03 -30.85
CA SER A 121 -5.05 -7.30 -31.95
C SER A 121 -6.21 -8.14 -31.43
N GLY A 122 -7.45 -7.77 -31.72
CA GLY A 122 -8.62 -8.56 -31.32
C GLY A 122 -9.71 -8.56 -32.38
N GLU A 123 -10.84 -9.16 -32.04
CA GLU A 123 -12.00 -9.31 -32.93
C GLU A 123 -12.56 -7.97 -33.46
N LEU A 124 -12.38 -6.87 -32.72
CA LEU A 124 -12.82 -5.53 -33.12
C LEU A 124 -11.74 -4.69 -33.82
N GLY A 125 -10.55 -5.26 -34.05
CA GLY A 125 -9.42 -4.58 -34.67
C GLY A 125 -8.20 -4.46 -33.74
N LYS A 126 -7.33 -3.49 -34.04
CA LYS A 126 -6.05 -3.30 -33.32
C LYS A 126 -6.12 -2.08 -32.42
N ALA A 127 -5.44 -2.15 -31.28
CA ALA A 127 -5.26 -1.02 -30.40
C ALA A 127 -3.81 -0.90 -29.93
N LYS A 128 -3.33 0.34 -29.85
CA LYS A 128 -2.08 0.69 -29.18
C LYS A 128 -2.35 0.81 -27.67
N VAL A 129 -1.58 0.09 -26.89
CA VAL A 129 -1.61 0.11 -25.42
C VAL A 129 -0.37 0.84 -24.93
N GLU A 130 -0.58 1.82 -24.06
CA GLU A 130 0.48 2.58 -23.41
C GLU A 130 0.17 2.72 -21.93
N THR A 131 1.08 2.32 -21.05
CA THR A 131 0.96 2.66 -19.63
C THR A 131 1.84 3.85 -19.31
N ILE A 132 1.33 4.79 -18.52
CA ILE A 132 2.11 5.92 -18.02
C ILE A 132 2.07 5.95 -16.49
N THR A 133 3.19 6.32 -15.87
CA THR A 133 3.18 6.72 -14.46
C THR A 133 2.52 8.09 -14.29
N ALA A 134 1.53 8.20 -13.41
CA ALA A 134 0.82 9.44 -13.11
C ALA A 134 0.79 9.69 -11.60
N GLY A 135 1.03 10.94 -11.20
CA GLY A 135 1.00 11.37 -9.81
C GLY A 135 1.13 12.88 -9.75
N GLY A 136 0.52 13.51 -8.76
CA GLY A 136 0.53 14.96 -8.61
C GLY A 136 0.62 15.33 -7.14
N HIS A 137 1.54 16.24 -6.81
CA HIS A 137 1.73 16.73 -5.44
C HIS A 137 0.38 17.19 -4.87
N ASN A 138 -0.07 16.56 -3.78
CA ASN A 138 -1.31 16.84 -3.06
C ASN A 138 -2.65 16.67 -3.83
N ILE A 139 -2.66 16.08 -5.04
CA ILE A 139 -3.92 15.86 -5.81
C ILE A 139 -4.13 14.39 -6.17
N GLN A 140 -3.08 13.67 -6.57
CA GLN A 140 -3.21 12.27 -6.95
C GLN A 140 -2.04 11.45 -6.42
N CYS A 141 -2.38 10.37 -5.71
CA CYS A 141 -1.44 9.31 -5.38
C CYS A 141 -0.79 8.77 -6.66
N PHE A 142 0.47 8.39 -6.56
CA PHE A 142 1.19 7.75 -7.66
C PHE A 142 0.45 6.48 -8.11
N HIS A 143 0.12 6.40 -9.40
CA HIS A 143 -0.56 5.26 -9.99
C HIS A 143 -0.13 5.07 -11.45
N TYR A 144 -0.29 3.83 -11.93
CA TYR A 144 -0.15 3.53 -13.37
C TYR A 144 -1.49 3.78 -14.06
N ARG A 145 -1.46 4.50 -15.18
CA ARG A 145 -2.62 4.74 -16.02
C ARG A 145 -2.44 4.02 -17.34
N VAL A 146 -3.44 3.23 -17.73
CA VAL A 146 -3.45 2.49 -19.00
C VAL A 146 -4.23 3.28 -20.05
N LEU A 147 -3.57 3.65 -21.14
CA LEU A 147 -4.15 4.29 -22.31
C LEU A 147 -4.31 3.23 -23.40
N VAL A 148 -5.49 3.18 -24.02
CA VAL A 148 -5.80 2.23 -25.09
C VAL A 148 -6.44 3.00 -26.23
N ASN A 149 -5.72 3.10 -27.34
CA ASN A 149 -6.13 3.88 -28.51
C ASN A 149 -6.33 2.94 -29.69
N ILE A 150 -7.53 2.94 -30.27
CA ILE A 150 -7.83 2.14 -31.46
C ILE A 150 -6.98 2.66 -32.63
N ILE A 151 -6.37 1.75 -33.37
CA ILE A 151 -5.61 2.07 -34.58
C ILE A 151 -6.61 2.08 -35.73
N ASN A 152 -7.01 3.27 -36.17
CA ASN A 152 -7.74 3.43 -37.42
C ASN A 152 -6.70 3.44 -38.54
N GLU A 153 -6.73 2.44 -39.41
CA GLU A 153 -5.99 2.53 -40.68
C GLU A 153 -6.60 3.72 -41.45
N ALA A 154 -5.78 4.72 -41.75
CA ALA A 154 -6.24 5.85 -42.56
C ALA A 154 -6.59 5.32 -43.96
N GLU A 155 -7.85 5.49 -44.36
CA GLU A 155 -8.32 5.32 -45.75
C GLU A 155 -7.63 6.32 -46.69
#